data_AF-A0A3B1A6U6-F1
#
_entry.id   AF-A0A3B1A6U6-F1
#
_cell.length_a   1.000
_cell.length_b   1.000
_cell.length_c   1.000
_cell.angle_alpha   90.00
_cell.angle_beta   90.00
_cell.angle_gamma   90.00
#
_symmetry.space_group_name_H-M   'P 1'
#
loop_
_entity.id
_entity.type
_entity.pdbx_description
1 polymer ?
#
loop_
_entity_poly.entity_id
_entity_poly.type
_entity_poly.pdbx_seq_one_letter_code
_entity_poly.pdbx_strand_id
1 'polypeptide(L)'
;MRPRSIRRNLLLLVLSAVCLAWVAISFFIYYSIQHEIEEVYDAQLAQNAKLLASLVRHELEESHQLQIDTDDFLPLVHRYEAKISFVIYHGDGTLMTRSPSSSILPVNEQLTGFEKIEVDGKVWYTYNLRDPKTNLLIQTAQRHDVRAEMVAYINHGIVVVMLAALPF
;
A
#
# COMPACT_ATOMS: atom_id res chain seq x y z
N MET A 1 55.84 16.94 25.68
CA MET A 1 54.50 17.54 25.50
C MET A 1 54.17 17.50 24.02
N ARG A 2 53.17 16.72 23.59
CA ARG A 2 52.88 16.50 22.15
C ARG A 2 51.88 17.55 21.65
N PRO A 3 52.16 18.27 20.55
CA PRO A 3 51.27 19.30 20.03
C PRO A 3 50.00 18.63 19.46
N ARG A 4 48.95 18.57 20.28
CA ARG A 4 47.58 18.23 19.87
C ARG A 4 46.80 19.53 19.90
N SER A 5 46.44 20.10 18.76
CA SER A 5 45.32 21.06 18.81
C SER A 5 44.66 21.29 17.45
N ILE A 6 45.41 21.58 16.39
CA ILE A 6 44.78 22.08 15.15
C ILE A 6 44.20 20.96 14.29
N ARG A 7 44.97 19.91 13.97
CA ARG A 7 44.46 18.76 13.18
C ARG A 7 43.27 18.08 13.84
N ARG A 8 43.28 17.93 15.18
CA ARG A 8 42.19 17.27 15.91
C ARG A 8 40.92 18.13 15.95
N ASN A 9 41.04 19.44 16.17
CA ASN A 9 39.87 20.33 16.13
C ASN A 9 39.27 20.40 14.72
N LEU A 10 40.11 20.48 13.69
CA LEU A 10 39.62 20.53 12.32
C LEU A 10 38.88 19.23 11.94
N LEU A 11 39.44 18.08 12.35
CA LEU A 11 38.83 16.77 12.12
C LEU A 11 37.50 16.62 12.87
N LEU A 12 37.43 17.04 14.15
CA LEU A 12 36.19 17.04 14.92
C LEU A 12 35.13 17.98 14.32
N LEU A 13 35.52 19.16 13.84
CA LEU A 13 34.62 20.12 13.25
C LEU A 13 34.03 19.56 11.94
N VAL A 14 34.88 19.03 11.05
CA VAL A 14 34.43 18.38 9.81
C VAL A 14 33.53 17.18 10.12
N LEU A 15 33.91 16.31 11.05
CA LEU A 15 33.13 15.12 11.41
C LEU A 15 31.75 15.51 11.98
N SER A 16 31.70 16.54 12.84
CA SER A 16 30.45 17.07 13.38
C SER A 16 29.56 17.70 12.30
N ALA A 17 30.14 18.43 11.35
CA ALA A 17 29.41 19.03 10.25
C ALA A 17 28.82 17.96 9.32
N VAL A 18 29.59 16.91 9.00
CA VAL A 18 29.11 15.77 8.23
C VAL A 18 27.98 15.07 8.99
N CYS A 19 28.17 14.76 10.27
CA CYS A 19 27.15 14.12 11.10
C CYS A 19 25.84 14.93 11.17
N LEU A 20 25.93 16.25 11.36
CA LEU A 20 24.77 17.14 11.37
C LEU A 20 24.05 17.19 10.02
N ALA A 21 24.79 17.32 8.92
CA ALA A 21 24.21 17.28 7.58
C ALA A 21 23.49 15.94 7.34
N TRP A 22 24.05 14.86 7.88
CA TRP A 22 23.50 13.53 7.75
C TRP A 22 22.19 13.34 8.51
N VAL A 23 22.14 13.81 9.77
CA VAL A 23 20.90 13.82 10.56
C VAL A 23 19.84 14.68 9.89
N ALA A 24 20.21 15.83 9.31
CA ALA A 24 19.29 16.68 8.59
C ALA A 24 18.71 15.97 7.36
N ILE A 25 19.56 15.39 6.50
CA ILE A 25 19.12 14.63 5.31
C ILE A 25 18.21 13.47 5.72
N SER A 26 18.60 12.72 6.76
CA SER A 26 17.82 11.62 7.31
C SER A 26 16.43 12.05 7.74
N PHE A 27 16.35 13.16 8.46
CA PHE A 27 15.10 13.76 8.89
C PHE A 27 14.24 14.20 7.70
N PHE A 28 14.81 14.87 6.69
CA PHE A 28 14.07 15.27 5.49
C PHE A 28 13.50 14.06 4.73
N ILE A 29 14.31 13.01 4.52
CA ILE A 29 13.87 11.77 3.86
C ILE A 29 12.72 11.11 4.62
N TYR A 30 12.84 11.03 5.95
CA TYR A 30 11.80 10.45 6.81
C TYR A 30 10.43 11.13 6.63
N TYR A 31 10.42 12.46 6.50
CA TYR A 31 9.18 13.22 6.29
C TYR A 31 8.68 13.16 4.84
N SER A 32 9.57 13.11 3.85
CA SER A 32 9.19 13.13 2.43
C SER A 32 8.50 11.85 1.97
N ILE A 33 8.91 10.70 2.52
CA ILE A 33 8.51 9.37 2.01
C ILE A 33 7.04 9.05 2.28
N GLN A 34 6.41 9.63 3.30
CA GLN A 34 5.04 9.27 3.70
C GLN A 34 4.02 9.45 2.56
N HIS A 35 4.03 10.60 1.88
CA HIS A 35 3.07 10.86 0.80
C HIS A 35 3.40 10.10 -0.49
N GLU A 36 4.67 9.92 -0.84
CA GLU A 36 5.05 9.10 -2.00
C GLU A 36 4.60 7.65 -1.84
N ILE A 37 4.72 7.09 -0.63
CA ILE A 37 4.19 5.75 -0.34
C ILE A 37 2.68 5.71 -0.53
N GLU A 38 1.96 6.77 -0.15
CA GLU A 38 0.51 6.80 -0.30
C GLU A 38 0.07 6.73 -1.77
N GLU A 39 0.72 7.50 -2.64
CA GLU A 39 0.45 7.51 -4.08
C GLU A 39 0.74 6.14 -4.74
N VAL A 40 1.84 5.49 -4.33
CA VAL A 40 2.21 4.16 -4.84
C VAL A 40 1.16 3.11 -4.47
N TYR A 41 0.66 3.12 -3.24
CA TYR A 41 -0.39 2.18 -2.81
C TYR A 41 -1.71 2.41 -3.54
N ASP A 42 -2.07 3.66 -3.78
CA ASP A 42 -3.30 4.00 -4.52
C ASP A 42 -3.18 3.52 -5.97
N ALA A 43 -2.02 3.74 -6.62
CA ALA A 43 -1.73 3.19 -7.94
C ALA A 43 -1.81 1.66 -7.96
N GLN A 44 -1.29 0.98 -6.93
CA GLN A 44 -1.35 -0.47 -6.80
C GLN A 44 -2.81 -0.98 -6.68
N LEU A 45 -3.64 -0.31 -5.87
CA LEU A 45 -5.07 -0.67 -5.74
C LEU A 45 -5.81 -0.55 -7.08
N ALA A 46 -5.58 0.53 -7.81
CA ALA A 46 -6.18 0.73 -9.13
C ALA A 46 -5.68 -0.30 -10.16
N GLN A 47 -4.39 -0.64 -10.14
CA GLN A 47 -3.83 -1.65 -11.02
C GLN A 47 -4.43 -3.03 -10.75
N ASN A 48 -4.56 -3.41 -9.47
CA ASN A 48 -5.17 -4.68 -9.09
C ASN A 48 -6.65 -4.76 -9.49
N ALA A 49 -7.41 -3.67 -9.32
CA ALA A 49 -8.80 -3.60 -9.80
C ALA A 49 -8.90 -3.82 -11.32
N LYS A 50 -7.99 -3.22 -12.11
CA LYS A 50 -7.95 -3.41 -13.57
C LYS A 50 -7.58 -4.83 -13.98
N LEU A 51 -6.62 -5.45 -13.27
CA LEU A 51 -6.23 -6.85 -13.52
C LEU A 51 -7.41 -7.79 -13.24
N LEU A 52 -8.08 -7.62 -12.10
CA LEU A 52 -9.29 -8.37 -11.76
C LEU A 52 -10.40 -8.15 -12.80
N ALA A 53 -10.64 -6.91 -13.23
CA ALA A 53 -11.61 -6.60 -14.28
C ALA A 53 -11.28 -7.32 -15.60
N SER A 54 -10.00 -7.40 -15.96
CA SER A 54 -9.56 -8.09 -17.17
C SER A 54 -9.75 -9.60 -17.07
N LEU A 55 -9.46 -10.20 -15.91
CA LEU A 55 -9.67 -11.63 -15.67
C LEU A 55 -11.16 -11.97 -15.71
N VAL A 56 -11.98 -11.20 -14.99
CA VAL A 56 -13.45 -11.33 -14.98
C VAL A 56 -14.03 -11.23 -16.38
N ARG A 57 -13.55 -10.27 -17.20
CA ARG A 57 -13.99 -10.14 -18.59
C ARG A 57 -13.62 -11.36 -19.43
N HIS A 58 -12.41 -11.88 -19.26
CA HIS A 58 -11.95 -13.06 -19.99
C HIS A 58 -12.79 -14.30 -19.67
N GLU A 59 -13.05 -14.54 -18.39
CA GLU A 59 -13.90 -15.65 -17.93
C GLU A 59 -15.34 -15.52 -18.45
N LEU A 60 -15.91 -14.30 -18.43
CA LEU A 60 -17.24 -14.06 -18.99
C LEU A 60 -17.31 -14.32 -20.51
N GLU A 61 -16.26 -13.97 -21.25
CA GLU A 61 -16.17 -14.22 -22.70
C GLU A 61 -16.02 -15.72 -23.02
N GLU A 62 -15.35 -16.49 -22.16
CA GLU A 62 -15.06 -17.90 -22.38
C GLU A 62 -16.19 -18.83 -21.93
N SER A 63 -16.76 -18.60 -20.74
CA SER A 63 -17.68 -19.54 -20.09
C SER A 63 -19.10 -19.01 -19.82
N HIS A 64 -19.40 -17.75 -20.19
CA HIS A 64 -20.72 -17.10 -20.03
C HIS A 64 -21.27 -17.05 -18.58
N GLN A 65 -20.53 -17.60 -17.61
CA GLN A 65 -20.84 -17.63 -16.18
C GLN A 65 -19.57 -17.30 -15.40
N LEU A 66 -19.67 -16.35 -14.47
CA LEU A 66 -18.58 -16.07 -13.53
C LEU A 66 -18.52 -17.16 -12.45
N GLN A 67 -17.76 -18.21 -12.70
CA GLN A 67 -17.32 -19.15 -11.66
C GLN A 67 -15.87 -18.83 -11.29
N ILE A 68 -15.69 -17.80 -10.47
CA ILE A 68 -14.41 -17.61 -9.78
C ILE A 68 -14.43 -18.52 -8.57
N ASP A 69 -13.82 -19.69 -8.69
CA ASP A 69 -13.64 -20.60 -7.56
C ASP A 69 -12.73 -19.91 -6.53
N THR A 70 -13.35 -19.54 -5.42
CA THR A 70 -12.69 -18.76 -4.36
C THR A 70 -12.12 -19.68 -3.28
N ASP A 71 -12.30 -21.00 -3.41
CA ASP A 71 -11.71 -21.99 -2.50
C ASP A 71 -10.25 -22.32 -2.86
N ASP A 72 -9.82 -22.01 -4.08
CA ASP A 72 -8.43 -22.23 -4.57
C ASP A 72 -7.46 -21.09 -4.18
N PHE A 73 -7.92 -20.08 -3.43
CA PHE A 73 -7.04 -19.09 -2.84
C PHE A 73 -6.18 -19.76 -1.77
N LEU A 74 -4.93 -20.09 -2.15
CA LEU A 74 -3.92 -20.63 -1.25
C LEU A 74 -3.92 -19.86 0.08
N PRO A 75 -3.89 -20.55 1.23
CA PRO A 75 -3.81 -19.89 2.52
C PRO A 75 -2.57 -19.01 2.55
N LEU A 76 -2.77 -17.71 2.78
CA LEU A 76 -1.71 -16.70 2.81
C LEU A 76 -0.55 -17.17 3.71
N VAL A 77 0.59 -17.50 3.12
CA VAL A 77 1.75 -18.11 3.82
C VAL A 77 2.62 -17.03 4.47
N HIS A 78 2.47 -15.75 4.08
CA HIS A 78 3.35 -14.68 4.54
C HIS A 78 2.62 -13.52 5.22
N ARG A 79 3.15 -13.08 6.35
CA ARG A 79 2.63 -11.95 7.15
C ARG A 79 2.54 -10.64 6.34
N TYR A 80 3.30 -10.53 5.25
CA TYR A 80 3.40 -9.34 4.40
C TYR A 80 2.61 -9.43 3.09
N GLU A 81 1.80 -10.47 2.87
CA GLU A 81 0.89 -10.48 1.72
C GLU A 81 -0.11 -9.34 1.87
N ALA A 82 -0.16 -8.47 0.85
CA ALA A 82 -1.12 -7.38 0.77
C ALA A 82 -2.53 -7.99 0.82
N LYS A 83 -3.18 -7.89 1.98
CA LYS A 83 -4.55 -8.35 2.19
C LYS A 83 -5.50 -7.42 1.47
N ILE A 84 -5.64 -7.64 0.17
CA ILE A 84 -6.59 -6.95 -0.68
C ILE A 84 -7.90 -7.72 -0.57
N SER A 85 -8.91 -7.04 -0.06
CA SER A 85 -10.29 -7.47 -0.12
C SER A 85 -10.87 -7.02 -1.45
N PHE A 86 -11.51 -7.91 -2.20
CA PHE A 86 -12.25 -7.49 -3.40
C PHE A 86 -13.66 -8.03 -3.36
N VAL A 87 -14.58 -7.23 -3.89
CA VAL A 87 -15.99 -7.56 -4.00
C VAL A 87 -16.47 -7.09 -5.38
N ILE A 88 -17.19 -7.97 -6.07
CA ILE A 88 -17.74 -7.69 -7.40
C ILE A 88 -19.25 -7.69 -7.28
N TYR A 89 -19.84 -6.59 -7.69
CA TYR A 89 -21.28 -6.40 -7.77
C TYR A 89 -21.70 -6.35 -9.23
N HIS A 90 -22.90 -6.86 -9.51
CA HIS A 90 -23.57 -6.61 -10.76
C HIS A 90 -24.03 -5.15 -10.82
N GLY A 91 -24.37 -4.63 -12.01
CA GLY A 91 -24.68 -3.22 -12.20
C GLY A 91 -25.89 -2.68 -11.44
N ASP A 92 -26.70 -3.59 -10.88
CA ASP A 92 -27.88 -3.37 -10.04
C ASP A 92 -27.60 -3.46 -8.52
N GLY A 93 -26.34 -3.63 -8.13
CA GLY A 93 -25.94 -3.75 -6.72
C GLY A 93 -25.98 -5.16 -6.15
N THR A 94 -26.34 -6.18 -6.95
CA THR A 94 -26.34 -7.57 -6.46
C THR A 94 -24.92 -8.12 -6.34
N LEU A 95 -24.60 -8.71 -5.19
CA LEU A 95 -23.29 -9.30 -4.93
C LEU A 95 -23.07 -10.53 -5.83
N MET A 96 -22.05 -10.50 -6.69
CA MET A 96 -21.68 -11.62 -7.54
C MET A 96 -20.61 -12.51 -6.90
N THR A 97 -19.50 -11.92 -6.44
CA THR A 97 -18.41 -12.68 -5.83
C THR A 97 -17.59 -11.80 -4.89
N ARG A 98 -16.86 -12.44 -3.98
CA ARG A 98 -16.02 -11.77 -2.97
C ARG A 98 -14.82 -12.62 -2.61
N SER A 99 -13.72 -11.98 -2.22
CA SER A 99 -12.57 -12.70 -1.66
C SER A 99 -12.91 -13.32 -0.30
N PRO A 100 -12.25 -14.43 0.12
CA PRO A 100 -12.52 -15.09 1.41
C PRO A 100 -12.16 -14.20 2.60
N SER A 101 -11.24 -13.27 2.39
CA SER A 101 -10.74 -12.30 3.36
C SER A 101 -11.55 -11.00 3.44
N SER A 102 -12.64 -10.88 2.67
CA SER A 102 -13.46 -9.67 2.61
C SER A 102 -14.53 -9.59 3.70
N SER A 103 -14.54 -8.45 4.40
CA SER A 103 -15.76 -7.97 5.08
C SER A 103 -16.62 -7.24 4.04
N ILE A 104 -17.94 -7.36 4.14
CA ILE A 104 -18.86 -6.63 3.25
C ILE A 104 -18.75 -5.15 3.62
N LEU A 105 -18.08 -4.38 2.77
CA LEU A 105 -17.94 -2.94 2.93
C LEU A 105 -19.10 -2.25 2.21
N PRO A 106 -19.63 -1.14 2.75
CA PRO A 106 -20.63 -0.35 2.07
C PRO A 106 -20.08 0.14 0.74
N VAL A 107 -20.87 0.00 -0.32
CA VAL A 107 -20.52 0.43 -1.67
C VAL A 107 -21.39 1.60 -2.06
N ASN A 108 -20.75 2.70 -2.42
CA ASN A 108 -21.43 3.79 -3.08
C ASN A 108 -21.43 3.55 -4.59
N GLU A 109 -22.53 3.01 -5.11
CA GLU A 109 -22.67 2.64 -6.53
C GLU A 109 -22.56 3.81 -7.50
N GLN A 110 -22.70 5.05 -7.00
CA GLN A 110 -22.65 6.28 -7.78
C GLN A 110 -21.22 6.85 -7.89
N LEU A 111 -20.30 6.41 -7.04
CA LEU A 111 -18.93 6.93 -7.00
C LEU A 111 -17.95 5.93 -7.62
N THR A 112 -17.36 6.32 -8.75
CA THR A 112 -16.18 5.66 -9.33
C THR A 112 -14.92 6.39 -8.84
N GLY A 113 -13.91 5.66 -8.41
CA GLY A 113 -12.63 6.22 -7.93
C GLY A 113 -12.28 5.80 -6.52
N PHE A 114 -11.37 6.57 -5.91
CA PHE A 114 -10.88 6.32 -4.55
C PHE A 114 -11.84 6.85 -3.50
N GLU A 115 -12.08 6.05 -2.47
CA GLU A 115 -12.88 6.44 -1.34
C GLU A 115 -12.24 5.91 -0.04
N LYS A 116 -12.42 6.67 1.04
CA LYS A 116 -12.00 6.27 2.38
C LYS A 116 -13.24 6.03 3.21
N ILE A 117 -13.41 4.82 3.71
CA ILE A 117 -14.56 4.42 4.51
C ILE A 117 -14.11 3.91 5.87
N GLU A 118 -14.94 4.11 6.89
CA GLU A 118 -14.70 3.58 8.22
C GLU A 118 -15.78 2.55 8.55
N VAL A 119 -15.35 1.33 8.86
CA VAL A 119 -16.22 0.20 9.17
C VAL A 119 -15.65 -0.53 10.37
N ASP A 120 -16.49 -0.77 11.39
CA ASP A 120 -16.11 -1.41 12.65
C ASP A 120 -14.89 -0.76 13.34
N GLY A 121 -14.82 0.57 13.29
CA GLY A 121 -13.70 1.36 13.87
C GLY A 121 -12.36 1.15 13.15
N LYS A 122 -12.38 0.58 11.94
CA LYS A 122 -11.22 0.42 11.08
C LYS A 122 -11.38 1.25 9.82
N VAL A 123 -10.30 1.93 9.46
CA VAL A 123 -10.22 2.70 8.22
C VAL A 123 -9.88 1.77 7.06
N TRP A 124 -10.61 1.91 5.97
CA TRP A 124 -10.41 1.20 4.72
C TRP A 124 -10.23 2.19 3.58
N TYR A 125 -9.28 1.89 2.70
CA TYR A 125 -9.09 2.56 1.42
C TYR A 125 -9.72 1.68 0.35
N THR A 126 -10.69 2.22 -0.37
CA THR A 126 -11.41 1.52 -1.42
C THR A 126 -11.18 2.18 -2.78
N TYR A 127 -11.20 1.37 -3.82
CA TYR A 127 -11.23 1.82 -5.20
C TYR A 127 -12.39 1.14 -5.92
N ASN A 128 -13.35 1.95 -6.35
CA ASN A 128 -14.53 1.50 -7.08
C ASN A 128 -14.29 1.72 -8.59
N LEU A 129 -14.40 0.65 -9.37
CA LEU A 129 -14.28 0.67 -10.82
C LEU A 129 -15.55 0.10 -11.44
N ARG A 130 -16.24 0.90 -12.26
CA ARG A 130 -17.34 0.41 -13.08
C ARG A 130 -16.83 0.07 -14.47
N ASP A 131 -17.01 -1.18 -14.89
CA ASP A 131 -16.69 -1.60 -16.25
C ASP A 131 -17.86 -1.25 -17.20
N PRO A 132 -17.68 -0.36 -18.18
CA PRO A 132 -18.74 0.03 -19.10
C PRO A 132 -19.17 -1.09 -20.05
N LYS A 133 -18.38 -2.16 -20.22
CA LYS A 133 -18.69 -3.26 -21.15
C LYS A 133 -19.54 -4.35 -20.50
N THR A 134 -19.22 -4.72 -19.27
CA THR A 134 -19.92 -5.78 -18.52
C THR A 134 -20.97 -5.20 -17.56
N ASN A 135 -20.99 -3.88 -17.38
CA ASN A 135 -21.78 -3.15 -16.38
C ASN A 135 -21.54 -3.65 -14.94
N LEU A 136 -20.40 -4.28 -14.68
CA LEU A 136 -20.01 -4.74 -13.35
C LEU A 136 -19.36 -3.61 -12.56
N LEU A 137 -19.61 -3.62 -11.25
CA LEU A 137 -18.95 -2.73 -10.29
C LEU A 137 -17.96 -3.56 -9.47
N ILE A 138 -16.68 -3.26 -9.65
CA ILE A 138 -15.58 -3.92 -8.96
C ILE A 138 -15.09 -2.98 -7.87
N GLN A 139 -15.21 -3.40 -6.62
CA GLN A 139 -14.63 -2.70 -5.48
C GLN A 139 -13.42 -3.48 -4.98
N THR A 140 -12.26 -2.82 -4.94
CA THR A 140 -11.09 -3.31 -4.19
C THR A 140 -10.94 -2.49 -2.92
N ALA A 141 -10.51 -3.13 -1.84
CA ALA A 141 -10.39 -2.53 -0.53
C ALA A 141 -9.15 -3.04 0.20
N GLN A 142 -8.47 -2.13 0.90
CA GLN A 142 -7.37 -2.48 1.79
C GLN A 142 -7.51 -1.74 3.12
N ARG A 143 -7.20 -2.45 4.20
CA ARG A 143 -7.32 -1.94 5.56
C ARG A 143 -6.10 -1.10 5.94
N HIS A 144 -6.32 0.04 6.60
CA HIS A 144 -5.26 1.00 6.95
C HIS A 144 -4.17 0.41 7.85
N ASP A 145 -4.52 -0.51 8.75
CA ASP A 145 -3.57 -1.17 9.65
C ASP A 145 -2.55 -2.04 8.91
N VAL A 146 -2.91 -2.61 7.75
CA VAL A 146 -1.97 -3.31 6.86
C VAL A 146 -0.99 -2.32 6.22
N ARG A 147 -1.47 -1.13 5.81
CA ARG A 147 -0.64 -0.05 5.26
C ARG A 147 0.33 0.49 6.31
N ALA A 148 -0.14 0.69 7.54
CA ALA A 148 0.67 1.21 8.64
C ALA A 148 1.79 0.25 9.09
N GLU A 149 1.54 -1.07 9.10
CA GLU A 149 2.55 -2.08 9.44
C GLU A 149 3.69 -2.13 8.39
N MET A 150 3.34 -2.01 7.10
CA MET A 150 4.33 -1.98 6.01
C MET A 150 5.14 -0.68 6.00
N VAL A 151 4.47 0.47 6.19
CA VAL A 151 5.14 1.77 6.32
C VAL A 151 6.12 1.76 7.49
N ALA A 152 5.73 1.21 8.65
CA ALA A 152 6.61 1.08 9.80
C ALA A 152 7.83 0.17 9.52
N TYR A 153 7.64 -0.93 8.78
CA TYR A 153 8.73 -1.84 8.40
C TYR A 153 9.74 -1.17 7.45
N ILE A 154 9.26 -0.51 6.40
CA ILE A 154 10.11 0.25 5.46
C ILE A 154 10.87 1.33 6.21
N ASN A 155 10.18 2.04 7.10
CA ASN A 155 10.77 3.10 7.89
C ASN A 155 11.89 2.60 8.81
N HIS A 156 11.69 1.44 9.46
CA HIS A 156 12.73 0.84 10.29
C HIS A 156 13.97 0.44 9.46
N GLY A 157 13.78 -0.11 8.26
CA GLY A 157 14.89 -0.43 7.35
C GLY A 157 15.72 0.80 6.97
N ILE A 158 15.05 1.92 6.67
CA ILE A 158 15.70 3.20 6.35
C ILE A 158 16.51 3.71 7.56
N VAL A 159 15.93 3.66 8.76
CA VAL A 159 16.62 4.08 9.99
C VAL A 159 17.85 3.22 10.27
N VAL A 160 17.80 1.91 10.00
CA VAL A 160 18.96 1.01 10.19
C VAL A 160 20.08 1.29 9.18
N VAL A 161 19.75 1.46 7.90
CA VAL A 161 20.73 1.85 6.86
C VAL A 161 21.32 3.21 7.21
N MET A 162 20.51 4.11 7.76
CA MET A 162 21.00 5.37 8.29
C MET A 162 21.95 5.13 9.48
N LEU A 163 21.56 4.43 10.53
CA LEU A 163 22.49 4.19 11.64
C LEU A 163 23.81 3.52 11.22
N ALA A 164 23.79 2.67 10.18
CA ALA A 164 24.98 2.02 9.64
C ALA A 164 25.90 2.93 8.79
N ALA A 165 25.37 3.94 8.10
CA ALA A 165 26.15 4.83 7.24
C ALA A 165 26.61 6.12 7.94
N LEU A 166 26.34 6.27 9.24
CA LEU A 166 26.96 7.27 10.10
C LEU A 166 28.49 7.09 10.09
N PRO A 167 29.27 8.13 9.75
CA PRO A 167 30.73 8.03 9.80
C PRO A 167 31.18 7.91 11.27
N PHE A 168 31.74 6.74 11.61
CA PHE A 168 32.41 6.47 12.90
C PHE A 168 33.82 7.08 12.96
#